data_AF-A0A1E4S8A4-F1
#
_entry.id   AF-A0A1E4S8A4-F1
#
_cell.length_a   1.000
_cell.length_b   1.000
_cell.length_c   1.000
_cell.angle_alpha   90.00
_cell.angle_beta   90.00
_cell.angle_gamma   90.00
#
_symmetry.space_group_name_H-M   'P 1'
#
loop_
_entity.id
_entity.type
_entity.pdbx_description
1 polymer ?
#
loop_
_entity_poly.entity_id
_entity_poly.type
_entity_poly.pdbx_seq_one_letter_code
_entity_poly.pdbx_strand_id
1 'polypeptide(L)'
;MGQNVQLIIAHPDDEVMFFAPALIELGKPQNRNNISVTCFSTGNAEGLGPVRSLELERSLEIMGIHQVELLDDESRFKDSMDIIWHAEDIVEFIHPETTVILTFDDGGVSNHPNHRSLYHAAMTTGKRVAALHTYPLWQKYSATFMSNYELIWRAMDENEVVIHSNWGGYLLALAAMVSGHTSQMEWFRYGWLLLSNYLNMNRLIIH
;
A
#
# COMPACT_ATOMS: atom_id res chain seq x y z
N MET A 1 12.47 3.37 20.13
CA MET A 1 11.18 2.78 20.51
C MET A 1 10.48 2.36 19.23
N GLY A 2 9.80 1.22 19.22
CA GLY A 2 9.01 0.78 18.05
C GLY A 2 7.79 1.67 17.81
N GLN A 3 7.26 1.65 16.59
CA GLN A 3 6.02 2.34 16.21
C GLN A 3 4.89 1.32 15.96
N ASN A 4 3.64 1.75 16.12
CA ASN A 4 2.48 0.99 15.65
C ASN A 4 2.09 1.57 14.29
N VAL A 5 2.47 0.89 13.22
CA VAL A 5 2.21 1.32 11.85
C VAL A 5 0.99 0.57 11.33
N GLN A 6 -0.06 1.30 11.00
CA GLN A 6 -1.24 0.75 10.36
C GLN A 6 -1.21 1.13 8.89
N LEU A 7 -1.08 0.12 8.01
CA LEU A 7 -1.31 0.29 6.59
C LEU A 7 -2.81 0.24 6.33
N ILE A 8 -3.36 1.28 5.72
CA ILE A 8 -4.75 1.26 5.21
C ILE A 8 -4.74 1.26 3.69
N ILE A 9 -5.41 0.26 3.10
CA ILE A 9 -5.51 0.01 1.66
C ILE A 9 -6.96 -0.15 1.23
N ALA A 10 -7.25 0.04 -0.05
CA ALA A 10 -8.61 -0.03 -0.55
C ALA A 10 -8.96 -1.46 -0.96
N HIS A 11 -8.05 -2.15 -1.63
CA HIS A 11 -8.32 -3.43 -2.28
C HIS A 11 -7.25 -4.48 -1.99
N PRO A 12 -7.60 -5.78 -2.08
CA PRO A 12 -6.61 -6.85 -2.11
C PRO A 12 -5.70 -6.72 -3.33
N ASP A 13 -4.39 -6.74 -3.13
CA ASP A 13 -3.28 -6.52 -4.08
C ASP A 13 -2.51 -5.22 -3.83
N ASP A 14 -3.17 -4.19 -3.29
CA ASP A 14 -2.56 -2.89 -3.00
C ASP A 14 -1.32 -3.02 -2.11
N GLU A 15 -1.35 -3.92 -1.13
CA GLU A 15 -0.28 -4.11 -0.15
C GLU A 15 1.02 -4.54 -0.82
N VAL A 16 0.94 -5.36 -1.87
CA VAL A 16 2.13 -5.79 -2.62
C VAL A 16 2.44 -4.83 -3.76
N MET A 17 1.41 -4.41 -4.49
CA MET A 17 1.58 -3.54 -5.66
C MET A 17 2.05 -2.15 -5.31
N PHE A 18 1.77 -1.64 -4.13
CA PHE A 18 2.14 -0.26 -3.81
C PHE A 18 3.02 -0.16 -2.57
N PHE A 19 2.91 -1.09 -1.63
CA PHE A 19 3.54 -0.96 -0.32
C PHE A 19 4.55 -2.04 0.04
N ALA A 20 4.86 -3.01 -0.83
CA ALA A 20 5.77 -4.10 -0.49
C ALA A 20 7.14 -3.64 0.04
N PRO A 21 7.86 -2.68 -0.59
CA PRO A 21 9.12 -2.19 -0.04
C PRO A 21 8.98 -1.65 1.39
N ALA A 22 7.95 -0.83 1.64
CA ALA A 22 7.70 -0.23 2.95
C ALA A 22 7.31 -1.29 3.98
N LEU A 23 6.38 -2.20 3.67
CA LEU A 23 5.95 -3.27 4.57
C LEU A 23 7.11 -4.17 4.98
N ILE A 24 7.90 -4.63 4.00
CA ILE A 24 9.02 -5.53 4.25
C ILE A 24 10.10 -4.83 5.08
N GLU A 25 10.43 -3.57 4.77
CA GLU A 25 11.45 -2.84 5.53
C GLU A 25 10.95 -2.54 6.95
N LEU A 26 9.76 -1.95 7.10
CA LEU A 26 9.22 -1.55 8.39
C LEU A 26 8.92 -2.74 9.31
N GLY A 27 8.55 -3.90 8.74
CA GLY A 27 8.29 -5.15 9.46
C GLY A 27 9.53 -5.88 9.96
N LYS A 28 10.74 -5.43 9.60
CA LYS A 28 11.98 -6.07 10.08
C LYS A 28 12.07 -6.05 11.62
N PRO A 29 12.46 -7.16 12.27
CA PRO A 29 12.55 -7.23 13.74
C PRO A 29 13.45 -6.15 14.38
N GLN A 30 14.47 -5.69 13.65
CA GLN A 30 15.40 -4.65 14.10
C GLN A 30 14.71 -3.30 14.30
N ASN A 31 13.64 -3.02 13.55
CA ASN A 31 12.87 -1.79 13.64
C ASN A 31 11.90 -1.80 14.83
N ARG A 32 11.57 -2.99 15.34
CA ARG A 32 10.66 -3.20 16.49
C ARG A 32 9.28 -2.59 16.29
N ASN A 33 8.85 -2.39 15.04
CA ASN A 33 7.52 -1.89 14.73
C ASN A 33 6.49 -3.00 14.87
N ASN A 34 5.27 -2.63 15.24
CA ASN A 34 4.09 -3.47 15.09
C ASN A 34 3.37 -3.03 13.81
N ILE A 35 3.18 -3.94 12.85
CA ILE A 35 2.53 -3.65 11.58
C ILE A 35 1.16 -4.30 11.57
N SER A 36 0.12 -3.50 11.33
CA SER A 36 -1.23 -3.96 11.04
C SER A 36 -1.67 -3.47 9.65
N VAL A 37 -2.57 -4.22 9.02
CA VAL A 37 -3.13 -3.90 7.71
C VAL A 37 -4.64 -3.91 7.80
N THR A 38 -5.28 -2.80 7.41
CA THR A 38 -6.73 -2.71 7.26
C THR A 38 -7.06 -2.53 5.78
N CYS A 39 -7.83 -3.45 5.22
CA CYS A 39 -8.30 -3.40 3.84
C CYS A 39 -9.81 -3.13 3.81
N PHE A 40 -10.21 -2.06 3.12
CA PHE A 40 -11.56 -1.52 3.23
C PHE A 40 -12.60 -2.20 2.32
N SER A 41 -12.17 -2.89 1.28
CA SER A 41 -13.05 -3.64 0.39
C SER A 41 -12.45 -5.01 0.08
N THR A 42 -13.30 -5.99 -0.22
CA THR A 42 -12.85 -7.30 -0.73
C THR A 42 -12.49 -7.25 -2.22
N GLY A 43 -12.61 -6.08 -2.88
CA GLY A 43 -12.34 -5.93 -4.31
C GLY A 43 -13.37 -6.70 -5.16
N ASN A 44 -14.63 -6.71 -4.72
CA ASN A 44 -15.68 -7.56 -5.26
C ASN A 44 -16.37 -7.01 -6.52
N ALA A 45 -15.80 -6.00 -7.18
CA ALA A 45 -16.37 -5.43 -8.41
C ALA A 45 -16.61 -6.48 -9.52
N GLU A 46 -15.80 -7.54 -9.53
CA GLU A 46 -15.89 -8.66 -10.48
C GLU A 46 -16.55 -9.92 -9.89
N GLY A 47 -17.09 -9.85 -8.66
CA GLY A 47 -17.67 -11.01 -7.97
C GLY A 47 -16.65 -11.97 -7.35
N LEU A 48 -15.39 -11.57 -7.27
CA LEU A 48 -14.27 -12.37 -6.76
C LEU A 48 -13.89 -12.08 -5.31
N GLY A 49 -14.68 -11.28 -4.58
CA GLY A 49 -14.41 -10.85 -3.21
C GLY A 49 -13.99 -11.99 -2.28
N PRO A 50 -14.76 -13.09 -2.16
CA PRO A 50 -14.40 -14.21 -1.29
C PRO A 50 -13.05 -14.87 -1.61
N VAL A 51 -12.65 -14.88 -2.89
CA VAL A 51 -11.35 -15.40 -3.31
C VAL A 51 -10.27 -14.40 -2.93
N ARG A 52 -10.43 -13.13 -3.29
CA ARG A 52 -9.46 -12.05 -3.06
C ARG A 52 -9.20 -11.80 -1.56
N SER A 53 -10.20 -12.03 -0.71
CA SER A 53 -10.02 -12.01 0.75
C SER A 53 -8.96 -13.00 1.23
N LEU A 54 -9.04 -14.25 0.76
CA LEU A 54 -8.07 -15.30 1.10
C LEU A 54 -6.69 -15.03 0.47
N GLU A 55 -6.68 -14.40 -0.70
CA GLU A 55 -5.44 -14.03 -1.39
C GLU A 55 -4.67 -12.94 -0.64
N LEU A 56 -5.36 -11.93 -0.10
CA LEU A 56 -4.76 -10.91 0.76
C LEU A 56 -4.16 -11.51 2.03
N GLU A 57 -4.88 -12.39 2.72
CA GLU A 57 -4.35 -13.04 3.92
C GLU A 57 -3.07 -13.82 3.60
N ARG A 58 -3.08 -14.56 2.48
CA ARG A 58 -1.93 -15.34 2.02
C ARG A 58 -0.73 -14.47 1.61
N SER A 59 -0.97 -13.35 0.92
CA SER A 59 0.11 -12.45 0.50
C SER A 59 0.78 -11.80 1.71
N LEU A 60 0.00 -11.38 2.71
CA LEU A 60 0.49 -10.82 3.97
C LEU A 60 1.24 -11.86 4.80
N GLU A 61 0.74 -13.10 4.86
CA GLU A 61 1.42 -14.21 5.53
C GLU A 61 2.80 -14.47 4.92
N ILE A 62 2.93 -14.46 3.59
CA ILE A 62 4.23 -14.59 2.89
C ILE A 62 5.20 -13.48 3.32
N MET A 63 4.71 -12.25 3.52
CA MET A 63 5.51 -11.12 3.99
C MET A 63 5.73 -11.10 5.52
N GLY A 64 5.19 -12.07 6.26
CA GLY A 64 5.32 -12.16 7.73
C GLY A 64 4.42 -11.21 8.51
N ILE A 65 3.34 -10.72 7.89
CA ILE A 65 2.35 -9.85 8.50
C ILE A 65 1.12 -10.66 8.89
N HIS A 66 0.73 -10.60 10.17
CA HIS A 66 -0.35 -11.43 10.72
C HIS A 66 -1.53 -10.63 11.26
N GLN A 67 -1.39 -9.31 11.45
CA GLN A 67 -2.47 -8.44 11.90
C GLN A 67 -3.16 -7.86 10.68
N VAL A 68 -4.23 -8.52 10.24
CA VAL A 68 -5.04 -8.10 9.11
C VAL A 68 -6.50 -7.94 9.53
N GLU A 69 -7.10 -6.83 9.12
CA GLU A 69 -8.52 -6.53 9.25
C GLU A 69 -9.07 -6.25 7.86
N LEU A 70 -9.87 -7.17 7.34
CA LEU A 70 -10.51 -7.02 6.03
C LEU A 70 -12.00 -6.71 6.24
N LEU A 71 -12.46 -5.62 5.63
CA LEU A 71 -13.84 -5.20 5.68
C LEU A 71 -14.62 -5.75 4.47
N ASP A 72 -15.80 -6.26 4.75
CA ASP A 72 -16.76 -6.76 3.75
C ASP A 72 -18.10 -6.02 3.92
N ASP A 73 -18.04 -4.68 3.76
CA ASP A 73 -19.20 -3.81 3.85
C ASP A 73 -19.37 -3.00 2.55
N GLU A 74 -20.03 -3.62 1.57
CA GLU A 74 -20.38 -3.00 0.29
C GLU A 74 -21.30 -1.77 0.42
N SER A 75 -21.93 -1.54 1.58
CA SER A 75 -22.76 -0.35 1.79
C SER A 75 -21.93 0.91 2.07
N ARG A 76 -20.77 0.74 2.72
CA ARG A 76 -19.83 1.82 3.06
C ARG A 76 -18.63 1.89 2.12
N PHE A 77 -18.10 0.72 1.73
CA PHE A 77 -16.81 0.59 1.06
C PHE A 77 -16.91 -0.21 -0.24
N LYS A 78 -17.87 0.18 -1.08
CA LYS A 78 -18.02 -0.41 -2.42
C LYS A 78 -16.80 -0.11 -3.27
N ASP A 79 -16.23 -1.14 -3.89
CA ASP A 79 -15.20 -1.00 -4.91
C ASP A 79 -15.76 -0.32 -6.17
N SER A 80 -15.23 0.85 -6.53
CA SER A 80 -15.74 1.66 -7.64
C SER A 80 -14.78 2.77 -8.07
N MET A 81 -14.85 3.11 -9.37
CA MET A 81 -14.22 4.31 -9.94
C MET A 81 -15.09 5.56 -9.85
N ASP A 82 -16.34 5.44 -9.36
CA ASP A 82 -17.33 6.51 -9.35
C ASP A 82 -17.77 6.92 -7.92
N ILE A 83 -17.39 6.15 -6.91
CA ILE A 83 -17.82 6.35 -5.52
C ILE A 83 -16.65 6.86 -4.70
N ILE A 84 -16.90 7.89 -3.90
CA ILE A 84 -15.98 8.40 -2.88
C ILE A 84 -16.48 7.87 -1.53
N TRP A 85 -15.60 7.28 -0.74
CA TRP A 85 -15.95 6.81 0.60
C TRP A 85 -15.93 7.97 1.60
N HIS A 86 -16.79 7.88 2.62
CA HIS A 86 -16.86 8.91 3.66
C HIS A 86 -15.67 8.81 4.61
N ALA A 87 -15.08 9.95 4.95
CA ALA A 87 -13.89 9.98 5.79
C ALA A 87 -14.21 9.51 7.22
N GLU A 88 -15.38 9.87 7.73
CA GLU A 88 -15.88 9.47 9.05
C GLU A 88 -15.94 7.95 9.16
N ASP A 89 -16.41 7.29 8.11
CA ASP A 89 -16.51 5.83 8.06
C ASP A 89 -15.11 5.19 8.09
N ILE A 90 -14.11 5.78 7.43
CA ILE A 90 -12.75 5.23 7.41
C ILE A 90 -12.08 5.40 8.78
N VAL A 91 -12.28 6.54 9.43
CA VAL A 91 -11.66 6.87 10.72
C VAL A 91 -12.06 5.91 11.83
N GLU A 92 -13.27 5.32 11.77
CA GLU A 92 -13.73 4.29 12.72
C GLU A 92 -12.81 3.06 12.79
N PHE A 93 -12.10 2.74 11.71
CA PHE A 93 -11.21 1.58 11.62
C PHE A 93 -9.74 1.93 11.85
N ILE A 94 -9.42 3.18 12.22
CA ILE A 94 -8.07 3.55 12.62
C ILE A 94 -7.85 3.14 14.06
N HIS A 95 -6.89 2.24 14.29
CA HIS A 95 -6.68 1.69 15.62
C HIS A 95 -6.20 2.78 16.61
N PRO A 96 -6.70 2.80 17.86
CA PRO A 96 -6.33 3.82 18.84
C PRO A 96 -4.82 3.90 19.07
N GLU A 97 -4.14 2.75 19.10
CA GLU A 97 -2.70 2.61 19.31
C GLU A 97 -1.85 2.98 18.09
N THR A 98 -2.44 3.13 16.90
CA THR A 98 -1.74 3.53 15.67
C THR A 98 -0.99 4.84 15.89
N THR A 99 0.32 4.81 15.69
CA THR A 99 1.17 6.01 15.79
C THR A 99 1.48 6.58 14.41
N VAL A 100 1.51 5.74 13.38
CA VAL A 100 1.73 6.13 11.98
C VAL A 100 0.71 5.44 11.09
N ILE A 101 -0.03 6.21 10.30
CA ILE A 101 -0.87 5.69 9.21
C ILE A 101 -0.04 5.67 7.94
N LEU A 102 0.11 4.50 7.33
CA LEU A 102 0.69 4.34 6.00
C LEU A 102 -0.45 4.19 5.00
N THR A 103 -0.50 5.03 3.97
CA THR A 103 -1.55 4.96 2.94
C THR A 103 -1.14 5.69 1.66
N PHE A 104 -2.05 5.82 0.70
CA PHE A 104 -1.86 6.56 -0.54
C PHE A 104 -1.76 8.08 -0.29
N ASP A 105 -1.33 8.84 -1.30
CA ASP A 105 -1.45 10.30 -1.32
C ASP A 105 -2.76 10.76 -2.02
N ASP A 106 -2.96 12.07 -2.14
CA ASP A 106 -4.11 12.67 -2.85
C ASP A 106 -4.15 12.29 -4.35
N GLY A 107 -3.06 11.78 -4.91
CA GLY A 107 -3.02 11.26 -6.27
C GLY A 107 -3.64 9.88 -6.41
N GLY A 108 -3.77 9.11 -5.31
CA GLY A 108 -4.37 7.77 -5.32
C GLY A 108 -3.73 6.80 -6.33
N VAL A 109 -2.44 7.00 -6.66
CA VAL A 109 -1.66 6.34 -7.72
C VAL A 109 -2.15 6.58 -9.14
N SER A 110 -3.44 6.38 -9.40
CA SER A 110 -4.09 6.49 -10.71
C SER A 110 -5.33 7.40 -10.66
N ASN A 111 -5.42 8.26 -9.65
CA ASN A 111 -6.61 9.03 -9.29
C ASN A 111 -7.81 8.12 -8.92
N HIS A 112 -7.53 6.95 -8.33
CA HIS A 112 -8.58 6.05 -7.86
C HIS A 112 -9.32 6.66 -6.66
N PRO A 113 -10.65 6.85 -6.72
CA PRO A 113 -11.41 7.51 -5.65
C PRO A 113 -11.27 6.85 -4.26
N ASN A 114 -11.33 5.51 -4.21
CA ASN A 114 -11.14 4.76 -2.96
C ASN A 114 -9.78 5.04 -2.30
N HIS A 115 -8.69 5.04 -3.07
CA HIS A 115 -7.34 5.33 -2.55
C HIS A 115 -7.24 6.74 -1.99
N ARG A 116 -7.82 7.71 -2.70
CA ARG A 116 -7.85 9.12 -2.27
C ARG A 116 -8.70 9.33 -1.02
N SER A 117 -9.79 8.57 -0.89
CA SER A 117 -10.66 8.61 0.29
C SER A 117 -9.87 8.22 1.55
N LEU A 118 -8.99 7.20 1.44
CA LEU A 118 -8.10 6.80 2.54
C LEU A 118 -7.12 7.91 2.93
N TYR A 119 -6.50 8.56 1.94
CA TYR A 119 -5.60 9.71 2.21
C TYR A 119 -6.33 10.82 2.97
N HIS A 120 -7.47 11.28 2.45
CA HIS A 120 -8.20 12.38 3.06
C HIS A 120 -8.70 12.02 4.47
N ALA A 121 -9.18 10.79 4.69
CA ALA A 121 -9.56 10.33 6.01
C ALA A 121 -8.37 10.30 6.99
N ALA A 122 -7.23 9.75 6.57
CA ALA A 122 -6.02 9.70 7.39
C ALA A 122 -5.61 11.11 7.87
N MET A 123 -5.69 12.11 6.98
CA MET A 123 -5.36 13.50 7.28
C MET A 123 -6.29 14.15 8.33
N THR A 124 -7.52 13.67 8.49
CA THR A 124 -8.44 14.17 9.54
C THR A 124 -8.17 13.61 10.93
N THR A 125 -7.38 12.55 11.06
CA THR A 125 -7.13 11.88 12.35
C THR A 125 -6.19 12.67 13.26
N GLY A 126 -5.38 13.57 12.71
CA GLY A 126 -4.28 14.23 13.42
C GLY A 126 -3.12 13.31 13.83
N LYS A 127 -3.14 12.03 13.40
CA LYS A 127 -1.99 11.11 13.52
C LYS A 127 -0.96 11.42 12.44
N ARG A 128 0.27 10.97 12.63
CA ARG A 128 1.32 11.07 11.62
C ARG A 128 0.94 10.22 10.41
N VAL A 129 0.99 10.80 9.21
CA VAL A 129 0.65 10.10 7.96
C VAL A 129 1.90 9.96 7.11
N ALA A 130 2.19 8.73 6.67
CA ALA A 130 3.18 8.44 5.64
C ALA A 130 2.43 8.13 4.34
N ALA A 131 2.33 9.12 3.46
CA ALA A 131 1.58 9.04 2.21
C ALA A 131 2.48 8.58 1.06
N LEU A 132 2.07 7.54 0.34
CA LEU A 132 2.80 7.02 -0.81
C LEU A 132 2.68 7.98 -2.00
N HIS A 133 3.82 8.45 -2.48
CA HIS A 133 3.89 9.37 -3.60
C HIS A 133 3.35 8.77 -4.91
N THR A 134 2.44 9.48 -5.55
CA THR A 134 1.92 9.16 -6.88
C THR A 134 2.89 9.62 -7.96
N TYR A 135 3.51 8.67 -8.66
CA TYR A 135 4.40 8.97 -9.78
C TYR A 135 3.61 9.36 -11.04
N PRO A 136 4.12 10.34 -11.82
CA PRO A 136 3.73 10.51 -13.21
C PRO A 136 3.90 9.21 -14.01
N LEU A 137 3.06 9.01 -15.03
CA LEU A 137 3.00 7.75 -15.80
C LEU A 137 4.37 7.29 -16.34
N TRP A 138 5.19 8.23 -16.80
CA TRP A 138 6.51 7.95 -17.35
C TRP A 138 7.53 7.49 -16.30
N GLN A 139 7.41 7.96 -15.05
CA GLN A 139 8.23 7.48 -13.94
C GLN A 139 7.73 6.13 -13.44
N LYS A 140 6.41 5.94 -13.38
CA LYS A 140 5.77 4.71 -12.88
C LYS A 140 6.33 3.44 -13.54
N TYR A 141 6.61 3.47 -14.84
CA TYR A 141 7.10 2.32 -15.62
C TYR A 141 8.56 2.45 -16.09
N SER A 142 9.38 3.23 -15.38
CA SER A 142 10.77 3.47 -15.77
C SER A 142 11.75 2.37 -15.35
N ALA A 143 11.28 1.30 -14.67
CA ALA A 143 12.02 0.08 -14.37
C ALA A 143 13.44 0.29 -13.82
N THR A 144 13.65 1.36 -13.05
CA THR A 144 14.96 1.75 -12.46
C THR A 144 15.94 2.52 -13.37
N PHE A 145 15.58 2.96 -14.59
CA PHE A 145 16.50 3.78 -15.41
C PHE A 145 16.80 5.19 -14.83
N MET A 146 16.12 5.59 -13.74
CA MET A 146 16.26 6.89 -13.09
C MET A 146 16.78 6.84 -11.64
N SER A 147 17.32 5.72 -11.17
CA SER A 147 17.89 5.64 -9.79
C SER A 147 19.00 6.67 -9.53
N ASN A 148 19.67 7.17 -10.58
CA ASN A 148 20.68 8.22 -10.48
C ASN A 148 20.12 9.65 -10.29
N TYR A 149 18.85 9.91 -10.63
CA TYR A 149 18.21 11.23 -10.43
C TYR A 149 17.63 11.38 -9.01
N GLU A 150 17.20 10.27 -8.41
CA GLU A 150 16.65 10.17 -7.05
C GLU A 150 17.69 10.49 -5.96
N LEU A 151 18.97 10.17 -6.20
CA LEU A 151 20.06 10.52 -5.27
C LEU A 151 20.24 12.04 -5.12
N ILE A 152 19.88 12.81 -6.15
CA ILE A 152 19.96 14.28 -6.16
C ILE A 152 18.75 14.88 -5.43
N TRP A 153 17.55 14.32 -5.61
CA TRP A 153 16.34 14.79 -4.92
C TRP A 153 16.34 14.53 -3.41
N ARG A 154 16.96 13.43 -2.94
CA ARG A 154 17.15 13.14 -1.50
C ARG A 154 17.86 14.25 -0.72
N ALA A 155 18.55 15.17 -1.40
CA ALA A 155 19.20 16.30 -0.76
C ALA A 155 18.26 17.49 -0.51
N MET A 156 16.99 17.45 -0.94
CA MET A 156 16.12 18.63 -1.04
C MET A 156 14.83 18.59 -0.18
N ASP A 157 14.40 17.44 0.35
CA ASP A 157 13.16 17.36 1.14
C ASP A 157 13.34 16.58 2.45
N GLU A 158 13.21 17.27 3.58
CA GLU A 158 13.34 16.68 4.93
C GLU A 158 12.11 15.85 5.35
N ASN A 159 10.97 16.02 4.68
CA ASN A 159 9.72 15.32 4.99
C ASN A 159 9.52 14.05 4.14
N GLU A 160 10.52 13.66 3.35
CA GLU A 160 10.43 12.51 2.47
C GLU A 160 11.26 11.33 2.98
N VAL A 161 10.64 10.16 3.09
CA VAL A 161 11.30 8.90 3.41
C VAL A 161 11.25 7.99 2.19
N VAL A 162 12.43 7.63 1.67
CA VAL A 162 12.54 6.71 0.52
C VAL A 162 13.04 5.35 0.98
N ILE A 163 12.22 4.32 0.81
CA ILE A 163 12.52 2.92 1.13
C ILE A 163 12.79 2.16 -0.16
N HIS A 164 13.94 1.49 -0.24
CA HIS A 164 14.36 0.72 -1.42
C HIS A 164 14.24 -0.77 -1.15
N SER A 165 13.66 -1.50 -2.10
CA SER A 165 13.69 -2.96 -2.10
C SER A 165 15.12 -3.43 -2.34
N ASN A 166 15.65 -4.20 -1.38
CA ASN A 166 16.81 -5.05 -1.70
C ASN A 166 16.35 -6.27 -2.51
N TRP A 167 17.30 -7.01 -3.07
CA TRP A 167 17.02 -8.21 -3.87
C TRP A 167 16.13 -9.23 -3.16
N GLY A 168 16.33 -9.45 -1.87
CA GLY A 168 15.50 -10.38 -1.08
C GLY A 168 14.07 -9.89 -0.91
N GLY A 169 13.89 -8.60 -0.58
CA GLY A 169 12.58 -7.97 -0.46
C GLY A 169 11.82 -7.94 -1.78
N TYR A 170 12.51 -7.67 -2.89
CA TYR A 170 11.92 -7.71 -4.23
C TYR A 170 11.43 -9.12 -4.60
N LEU A 171 12.25 -10.16 -4.37
CA LEU A 171 11.84 -11.55 -4.60
C LEU A 171 10.68 -11.97 -3.68
N LEU A 172 10.67 -11.48 -2.44
CA LEU A 172 9.58 -11.74 -1.50
C LEU A 172 8.27 -11.07 -1.97
N ALA A 173 8.33 -9.82 -2.44
CA ALA A 173 7.19 -9.11 -3.00
C ALA A 173 6.65 -9.81 -4.25
N LEU A 174 7.53 -10.28 -5.14
CA LEU A 174 7.14 -11.09 -6.29
C LEU A 174 6.45 -12.39 -5.86
N ALA A 175 7.00 -13.09 -4.87
CA ALA A 175 6.40 -14.31 -4.36
C ALA A 175 5.03 -14.05 -3.73
N ALA A 176 4.90 -12.98 -2.96
CA ALA A 176 3.64 -12.55 -2.34
C ALA A 176 2.58 -12.23 -3.39
N MET A 177 2.92 -11.52 -4.47
CA MET A 177 1.98 -11.26 -5.56
C MET A 177 1.62 -12.54 -6.31
N VAL A 178 2.62 -13.25 -6.84
CA VAL A 178 2.39 -14.37 -7.77
C VAL A 178 1.75 -15.57 -7.08
N SER A 179 2.08 -15.80 -5.80
CA SER A 179 1.58 -16.96 -5.04
C SER A 179 0.42 -16.61 -4.10
N GLY A 180 0.32 -15.36 -3.65
CA GLY A 180 -0.79 -14.86 -2.83
C GLY A 180 -2.01 -14.52 -3.69
N HIS A 181 -1.82 -13.72 -4.75
CA HIS A 181 -2.89 -13.17 -5.60
C HIS A 181 -3.05 -13.91 -6.92
N THR A 182 -3.31 -15.22 -6.87
CA THR A 182 -3.35 -16.07 -8.06
C THR A 182 -4.44 -15.64 -9.05
N SER A 183 -5.62 -15.27 -8.55
CA SER A 183 -6.78 -14.83 -9.34
C SER A 183 -6.58 -13.47 -10.00
N GLN A 184 -5.64 -12.67 -9.48
CA GLN A 184 -5.37 -11.32 -9.97
C GLN A 184 -4.19 -11.26 -10.93
N MET A 185 -3.45 -12.36 -11.13
CA MET A 185 -2.26 -12.43 -11.98
C MET A 185 -2.59 -12.54 -13.47
N GLU A 186 -3.12 -11.46 -14.02
CA GLU A 186 -3.30 -11.28 -15.47
C GLU A 186 -1.96 -11.01 -16.17
N TRP A 187 -1.88 -11.28 -17.48
CA TRP A 187 -0.63 -11.18 -18.26
C TRP A 187 0.07 -9.81 -18.13
N PHE A 188 -0.69 -8.72 -18.02
CA PHE A 188 -0.15 -7.36 -17.88
C PHE A 188 0.41 -7.08 -16.47
N ARG A 189 -0.05 -7.82 -15.44
CA ARG A 189 0.46 -7.68 -14.07
C ARG A 189 1.89 -8.16 -13.95
N TYR A 190 2.30 -9.18 -14.71
CA TYR A 190 3.71 -9.57 -14.79
C TYR A 190 4.59 -8.44 -15.33
N GLY A 191 4.12 -7.74 -16.37
CA GLY A 191 4.81 -6.57 -16.91
C GLY A 191 4.87 -5.43 -15.88
N TRP A 192 3.76 -5.19 -15.17
CA TRP A 192 3.71 -4.21 -14.09
C TRP A 192 4.74 -4.54 -13.00
N LEU A 193 4.81 -5.78 -12.52
CA LEU A 193 5.73 -6.20 -11.46
C LEU A 193 7.20 -5.96 -11.85
N LEU A 194 7.54 -6.19 -13.13
CA LEU A 194 8.90 -6.01 -13.63
C LEU A 194 9.27 -4.54 -13.84
N LEU A 195 8.33 -3.70 -14.27
CA LEU A 195 8.61 -2.34 -14.73
C LEU A 195 8.25 -1.26 -13.70
N SER A 196 7.46 -1.60 -12.69
CA SER A 196 6.94 -0.64 -11.73
C SER A 196 8.01 -0.14 -10.78
N ASN A 197 8.07 1.18 -10.62
CA ASN A 197 8.90 1.79 -9.58
C ASN A 197 8.39 1.46 -8.16
N TYR A 198 7.10 1.16 -7.97
CA TYR A 198 6.56 0.85 -6.65
C TYR A 198 7.09 -0.46 -6.05
N LEU A 199 7.45 -1.43 -6.88
CA LEU A 199 8.06 -2.68 -6.39
C LEU A 199 9.55 -2.50 -6.07
N ASN A 200 10.18 -1.50 -6.70
CA ASN A 200 11.59 -1.15 -6.49
C ASN A 200 11.79 -0.22 -5.28
N MET A 201 10.89 0.75 -5.09
CA MET A 201 10.98 1.70 -3.98
C MET A 201 9.63 2.32 -3.63
N ASN A 202 9.49 2.71 -2.36
CA ASN A 202 8.40 3.56 -1.89
C ASN A 202 8.95 4.91 -1.46
N ARG A 203 8.44 5.98 -2.08
CA ARG A 203 8.66 7.37 -1.65
C ARG A 203 7.46 7.76 -0.79
N LEU A 204 7.71 7.99 0.49
CA LEU A 204 6.69 8.29 1.50
C LEU A 204 6.84 9.74 1.95
N ILE A 205 5.81 10.54 1.75
CA ILE A 205 5.74 11.93 2.21
C ILE A 205 5.12 11.93 3.60
N ILE A 206 5.82 12.52 4.56
CA ILE A 206 5.39 12.57 5.96
C ILE A 206 4.58 13.84 6.20
N HIS A 207 3.38 13.67 6.76
CA HIS A 207 2.50 14.72 7.23
C HIS A 207 2.25 14.62 8.74
#